data_AF-A0A9X0JPX2-F1
#
_entry.id   AF-A0A9X0JPX2-F1
#
_cell.length_a   1.000
_cell.length_b   1.000
_cell.length_c   1.000
_cell.angle_alpha   90.00
_cell.angle_beta   90.00
_cell.angle_gamma   90.00
#
_symmetry.space_group_name_H-M   'P 1'
#
loop_
_entity.id
_entity.type
_entity.pdbx_description
1 polymer ?
#
loop_
_entity_poly.entity_id
_entity_poly.type
_entity_poly.pdbx_seq_one_letter_code
_entity_poly.pdbx_strand_id
1 'polypeptide(L)'
;MNNCKPIDKLTIEDLKQNPIWEWAIDEEENEEHDETWVKPAATTNFTEELNGSIVLGELFLHNGEKFPMMCEIDIEGDEAVIRSVVYYKEAKNEYIAIEDIVKTVEMPLSIIINLTIHAESKTLRFTAHKVDIYKNSITTNFN
;
A
#
# COMPACT_ATOMS: atom_id res chain seq x y z
N MET A 1 -17.94 -14.83 5.23
CA MET A 1 -17.11 -15.52 4.23
C MET A 1 -15.72 -14.99 4.44
N ASN A 2 -14.77 -15.87 4.81
CA ASN A 2 -13.37 -15.48 4.84
C ASN A 2 -12.94 -15.18 3.41
N ASN A 3 -12.74 -13.89 3.13
CA ASN A 3 -12.21 -13.42 1.85
C ASN A 3 -10.68 -13.39 1.86
N CYS A 4 -10.07 -14.23 2.70
CA CYS A 4 -8.63 -14.38 2.79
C CYS A 4 -8.10 -14.85 1.44
N LYS A 5 -6.96 -14.31 1.04
CA LYS A 5 -6.25 -14.73 -0.16
C LYS A 5 -4.75 -14.48 -0.01
N PRO A 6 -3.90 -15.23 -0.74
CA PRO A 6 -2.50 -14.88 -0.88
C PRO A 6 -2.30 -13.46 -1.41
N ILE A 7 -1.27 -12.76 -0.94
CA ILE A 7 -0.97 -11.37 -1.36
C ILE A 7 -0.71 -11.26 -2.87
N ASP A 8 -0.12 -12.27 -3.50
CA ASP A 8 0.12 -12.31 -4.95
C ASP A 8 -1.18 -12.41 -5.78
N LYS A 9 -2.31 -12.73 -5.13
CA LYS A 9 -3.65 -12.78 -5.72
C LYS A 9 -4.50 -11.55 -5.37
N LEU A 10 -3.99 -10.62 -4.56
CA LEU A 10 -4.70 -9.38 -4.24
C LEU A 10 -4.72 -8.45 -5.46
N THR A 11 -5.92 -8.02 -5.85
CA THR A 11 -6.11 -7.16 -7.02
C THR A 11 -6.39 -5.70 -6.64
N ILE A 12 -6.15 -4.79 -7.59
CA ILE A 12 -6.57 -3.38 -7.44
C ILE A 12 -8.09 -3.26 -7.24
N GLU A 13 -8.89 -4.14 -7.86
CA GLU A 13 -10.35 -4.13 -7.66
C GLU A 13 -10.75 -4.59 -6.25
N ASP A 14 -10.05 -5.56 -5.67
CA ASP A 14 -10.26 -5.94 -4.27
C ASP A 14 -10.02 -4.76 -3.32
N LEU A 15 -8.96 -4.00 -3.58
CA LEU A 15 -8.58 -2.81 -2.81
C LEU A 15 -9.55 -1.63 -3.00
N LYS A 16 -10.21 -1.54 -4.16
CA LYS A 16 -11.30 -0.57 -4.38
C LYS A 16 -12.56 -0.94 -3.60
N GLN A 17 -12.83 -2.24 -3.44
CA GLN A 17 -13.98 -2.74 -2.67
C GLN A 17 -13.73 -2.65 -1.16
N ASN A 18 -12.52 -3.02 -0.73
CA ASN A 18 -12.08 -2.99 0.67
C ASN A 18 -10.75 -2.24 0.74
N PRO A 19 -10.73 -1.00 1.28
CA PRO A 19 -9.57 -0.12 1.17
C PRO A 19 -8.37 -0.52 2.03
N ILE A 20 -8.57 -1.39 3.02
CA ILE A 20 -7.56 -1.82 3.98
C ILE A 20 -7.56 -3.35 4.03
N TRP A 21 -6.39 -3.94 3.84
CA TRP A 21 -6.15 -5.38 3.96
C TRP A 21 -5.05 -5.64 4.98
N GLU A 22 -5.33 -6.49 5.95
CA GLU A 22 -4.40 -6.86 7.01
C GLU A 22 -3.83 -8.26 6.74
N TRP A 23 -2.64 -8.54 7.26
CA TRP A 23 -2.06 -9.88 7.26
C TRP A 23 -2.94 -10.83 8.08
N ALA A 24 -3.28 -11.99 7.53
CA ALA A 24 -4.16 -12.98 8.16
C ALA A 24 -3.42 -13.87 9.18
N ILE A 25 -2.63 -13.25 10.06
CA ILE A 25 -1.77 -13.91 11.05
C ILE A 25 -2.59 -14.71 12.08
N ASP A 26 -3.79 -14.23 12.41
CA ASP A 26 -4.70 -14.91 13.34
C ASP A 26 -5.37 -16.16 12.74
N GLU A 27 -5.22 -16.39 11.44
CA GLU A 27 -5.73 -17.59 10.75
C GLU A 27 -4.64 -18.67 10.57
N GLU A 28 -3.49 -18.52 11.25
CA GLU A 28 -2.38 -19.49 11.26
C GLU A 28 -2.75 -20.90 11.75
N GLU A 29 -3.89 -21.08 12.43
CA GLU A 29 -4.42 -22.41 12.78
C GLU A 29 -4.95 -23.19 11.57
N ASN A 30 -5.14 -22.51 10.42
CA ASN A 30 -5.47 -23.16 9.16
C ASN A 30 -4.17 -23.57 8.44
N GLU A 31 -3.88 -24.88 8.41
CA GLU A 31 -2.68 -25.45 7.76
C GLU A 31 -2.55 -25.10 6.25
N GLU A 32 -3.61 -24.58 5.61
CA GLU A 32 -3.60 -24.11 4.21
C GLU A 32 -3.17 -22.64 4.04
N HIS A 33 -3.19 -21.84 5.12
CA HIS A 33 -2.76 -20.44 5.09
C HIS A 33 -1.30 -20.33 5.53
N ASP A 34 -0.51 -19.50 4.83
CA ASP A 34 0.85 -19.14 5.24
C ASP A 34 0.94 -17.65 5.58
N GLU A 35 2.14 -17.20 5.99
CA GLU A 35 2.44 -15.81 6.38
C GLU A 35 2.24 -14.78 5.25
N THR A 36 1.91 -15.22 4.03
CA THR A 36 1.66 -14.34 2.87
C THR A 36 0.17 -14.06 2.62
N TRP A 37 -0.72 -14.61 3.45
CA TRP A 37 -2.15 -14.42 3.31
C TRP A 37 -2.62 -13.11 3.93
N VAL A 38 -3.59 -12.49 3.27
CA VAL A 38 -4.20 -11.23 3.67
C VAL A 38 -5.71 -11.34 3.65
N LYS A 39 -6.37 -10.52 4.46
CA LYS A 39 -7.83 -10.44 4.55
C LYS A 39 -8.29 -8.98 4.62
N PRO A 40 -9.51 -8.65 4.18
CA PRO A 40 -10.00 -7.30 4.29
C PRO A 40 -10.22 -6.95 5.77
N ALA A 41 -9.79 -5.76 6.17
CA ALA A 41 -10.02 -5.28 7.54
C ALA A 41 -11.52 -5.10 7.80
N ALA A 42 -11.95 -5.37 9.03
CA ALA A 42 -13.36 -5.23 9.44
C ALA A 42 -13.82 -3.75 9.52
N THR A 43 -12.90 -2.81 9.34
CA THR A 43 -13.11 -1.37 9.45
C THR A 43 -12.49 -0.66 8.25
N THR A 44 -13.04 0.50 7.91
CA THR A 44 -12.46 1.44 6.94
C THR A 44 -11.68 2.57 7.60
N ASN A 45 -11.71 2.64 8.95
CA ASN A 45 -10.97 3.60 9.74
C ASN A 45 -9.60 3.03 10.11
N PHE A 46 -8.56 3.58 9.49
CA PHE A 46 -7.17 3.25 9.77
C PHE A 46 -6.73 3.85 11.11
N THR A 47 -6.16 3.01 11.96
CA THR A 47 -5.57 3.37 13.26
C THR A 47 -4.25 2.62 13.41
N GLU A 48 -3.49 2.93 14.46
CA GLU A 48 -2.18 2.34 14.74
C GLU A 48 -2.24 0.81 14.92
N GLU A 49 -3.40 0.26 15.30
CA GLU A 49 -3.64 -1.20 15.37
C GLU A 49 -3.61 -1.87 13.99
N LEU A 50 -3.76 -1.08 12.90
CA LEU A 50 -3.74 -1.54 11.51
C LEU A 50 -2.39 -1.25 10.82
N ASN A 51 -1.37 -0.84 11.57
CA ASN A 51 -0.01 -0.70 11.02
C ASN A 51 0.44 -2.02 10.36
N GLY A 52 1.15 -1.93 9.24
CA GLY A 52 1.49 -3.07 8.39
C GLY A 52 0.39 -3.49 7.42
N SER A 53 -0.77 -2.81 7.40
CA SER A 53 -1.83 -3.11 6.44
C SER A 53 -1.50 -2.61 5.04
N ILE A 54 -2.03 -3.33 4.04
CA ILE A 54 -1.94 -3.01 2.63
C ILE A 54 -3.12 -2.13 2.21
N VAL A 55 -2.81 -1.04 1.51
CA VAL A 55 -3.80 -0.04 1.07
C VAL A 55 -3.60 0.33 -0.40
N LEU A 56 -4.64 0.89 -1.01
CA LEU A 56 -4.59 1.42 -2.37
C LEU A 56 -3.95 2.81 -2.41
N GLY A 57 -3.10 3.04 -3.39
CA GLY A 57 -2.64 4.38 -3.76
C GLY A 57 -2.57 4.58 -5.27
N GLU A 58 -2.18 5.79 -5.65
CA GLU A 58 -1.82 6.17 -7.02
C GLU A 58 -0.37 6.64 -7.03
N LEU A 59 0.45 6.01 -7.87
CA LEU A 59 1.83 6.41 -8.16
C LEU A 59 1.82 7.34 -9.38
N PHE A 60 2.53 8.46 -9.28
CA PHE A 60 2.73 9.42 -10.35
C PHE A 60 4.21 9.52 -10.70
N LEU A 61 4.53 9.25 -11.96
CA LEU A 61 5.87 9.44 -12.51
C LEU A 61 6.02 10.87 -13.06
N HIS A 62 7.27 11.36 -13.15
CA HIS A 62 7.55 12.72 -13.64
C HIS A 62 7.07 12.97 -15.08
N ASN A 63 7.05 11.91 -15.91
CA ASN A 63 6.58 11.97 -17.29
C ASN A 63 5.05 12.07 -17.42
N GLY A 64 4.32 12.18 -16.31
CA GLY A 64 2.85 12.31 -16.27
C GLY A 64 2.10 10.98 -16.30
N GLU A 65 2.80 9.84 -16.40
CA GLU A 65 2.18 8.53 -16.25
C GLU A 65 1.70 8.33 -14.81
N LYS A 66 0.57 7.66 -14.67
CA LYS A 66 0.00 7.28 -13.37
C LYS A 66 -0.34 5.80 -13.34
N PHE A 67 -0.13 5.18 -12.19
CA PHE A 67 -0.37 3.77 -11.98
C PHE A 67 -1.11 3.55 -10.66
N PRO A 68 -2.16 2.71 -10.62
CA PRO A 68 -2.67 2.22 -9.36
C PRO A 68 -1.58 1.38 -8.69
N MET A 69 -1.49 1.46 -7.36
CA MET A 69 -0.49 0.74 -6.57
C MET A 69 -1.10 0.25 -5.28
N MET A 70 -0.45 -0.75 -4.69
CA MET A 70 -0.65 -1.12 -3.30
C MET A 70 0.62 -0.85 -2.52
N CYS A 71 0.47 -0.54 -1.24
CA CYS A 71 1.58 -0.35 -0.33
C CYS A 71 1.23 -0.78 1.08
N GLU A 72 2.24 -1.21 1.81
CA GLU A 72 2.17 -1.31 3.26
C GLU A 72 2.39 0.07 3.89
N ILE A 73 1.51 0.45 4.82
CA ILE A 73 1.54 1.76 5.47
C ILE A 73 1.45 1.62 7.00
N ASP A 74 2.22 2.46 7.69
CA ASP A 74 2.19 2.64 9.14
C ASP A 74 1.82 4.09 9.49
N ILE A 75 1.18 4.26 10.65
CA ILE A 75 1.04 5.54 11.33
C ILE A 75 2.05 5.58 12.49
N GLU A 76 2.88 6.62 12.49
CA GLU A 76 3.88 6.91 13.52
C GLU A 76 3.70 8.35 14.02
N GLY A 77 2.92 8.53 15.09
CA GLY A 77 2.62 9.86 15.61
C GLY A 77 1.73 10.65 14.65
N ASP A 78 2.25 11.76 14.10
CA ASP A 78 1.58 12.61 13.11
C ASP A 78 2.04 12.35 11.65
N GLU A 79 2.83 11.29 11.46
CA GLU A 79 3.32 10.85 10.15
C GLU A 79 2.68 9.55 9.70
N ALA A 80 2.51 9.43 8.39
CA ALA A 80 2.32 8.16 7.71
C ALA A 80 3.64 7.74 7.05
N VAL A 81 3.96 6.45 7.13
CA VAL A 81 5.18 5.87 6.58
C VAL A 81 4.80 4.71 5.66
N ILE A 82 5.22 4.79 4.40
CA ILE A 82 5.10 3.68 3.47
C ILE A 82 6.35 2.79 3.59
N ARG A 83 6.12 1.49 3.79
CA ARG A 83 7.15 0.45 3.93
C ARG A 83 7.46 -0.30 2.65
N SER A 84 6.49 -0.43 1.76
CA SER A 84 6.68 -1.13 0.47
C SER A 84 5.76 -0.53 -0.57
N VAL A 85 6.16 -0.51 -1.84
CA VAL A 85 5.30 -0.04 -2.93
C VAL A 85 5.39 -0.99 -4.11
N VAL A 86 4.24 -1.49 -4.53
CA VAL A 86 4.10 -2.29 -5.73
C VAL A 86 3.00 -1.68 -6.59
N TYR A 87 3.36 -1.26 -7.80
CA TYR A 87 2.40 -0.65 -8.72
C TYR A 87 1.96 -1.65 -9.79
N TYR A 88 0.71 -1.51 -10.22
CA TYR A 88 0.12 -2.36 -11.25
C TYR A 88 0.29 -1.73 -12.63
N LYS A 89 0.89 -2.48 -13.56
CA LYS A 89 1.05 -2.09 -14.95
C LYS A 89 0.07 -2.87 -15.83
N GLU A 90 -1.09 -2.25 -16.09
CA GLU A 90 -2.18 -2.84 -16.87
C GLU A 90 -1.72 -3.39 -18.24
N ALA A 91 -0.85 -2.65 -18.94
CA ALA A 91 -0.32 -3.07 -20.25
C ALA A 91 0.44 -4.41 -20.23
N LYS A 92 0.94 -4.84 -19.07
CA LYS A 92 1.61 -6.14 -18.87
C LYS A 92 0.79 -7.12 -18.03
N ASN A 93 -0.30 -6.65 -17.41
CA ASN A 93 -1.04 -7.38 -16.39
C ASN A 93 -0.12 -7.90 -15.25
N GLU A 94 0.80 -7.05 -14.79
CA GLU A 94 1.83 -7.40 -13.82
C GLU A 94 1.94 -6.35 -12.72
N TYR A 95 2.27 -6.82 -11.52
CA TYR A 95 2.72 -6.01 -10.41
C TYR A 95 4.23 -5.83 -10.47
N ILE A 96 4.70 -4.59 -10.29
CA ILE A 96 6.11 -4.22 -10.37
C ILE A 96 6.48 -3.49 -9.09
N ALA A 97 7.52 -4.00 -8.43
CA ALA A 97 8.10 -3.34 -7.26
C ALA A 97 8.74 -2.01 -7.67
N ILE A 98 8.52 -0.96 -6.89
CA ILE A 98 9.04 0.38 -7.22
C ILE A 98 10.58 0.35 -7.34
N GLU A 99 11.24 -0.46 -6.51
CA GLU A 99 12.69 -0.63 -6.42
C GLU A 99 13.32 -1.07 -7.75
N ASP A 100 12.58 -1.86 -8.54
CA ASP A 100 13.03 -2.38 -9.83
C ASP A 100 13.15 -1.28 -10.89
N ILE A 101 12.38 -0.20 -10.75
CA ILE A 101 12.33 0.91 -11.72
C ILE A 101 13.05 2.17 -11.23
N VAL A 102 13.44 2.26 -9.96
CA VAL A 102 14.14 3.42 -9.35
C VAL A 102 15.35 3.92 -10.15
N LYS A 103 16.02 3.05 -10.91
CA LYS A 103 17.21 3.41 -11.70
C LYS A 103 16.87 4.02 -13.07
N THR A 104 15.65 3.84 -13.56
CA THR A 104 15.23 4.19 -14.91
C THR A 104 14.20 5.31 -14.96
N VAL A 105 13.57 5.62 -13.82
CA VAL A 105 12.60 6.72 -13.70
C VAL A 105 13.21 7.98 -13.12
N GLU A 106 12.68 9.12 -13.55
CA GLU A 106 13.03 10.43 -13.02
C GLU A 106 12.40 10.63 -11.62
N MET A 107 13.17 11.23 -10.72
CA MET A 107 12.85 11.41 -9.31
C MET A 107 12.63 12.89 -8.98
N PRO A 108 11.87 13.23 -7.92
CA PRO A 108 11.13 12.31 -7.03
C PRO A 108 9.84 11.80 -7.68
N LEU A 109 9.35 10.68 -7.17
CA LEU A 109 8.01 10.17 -7.48
C LEU A 109 6.99 10.78 -6.52
N SER A 110 5.75 10.92 -6.97
CA SER A 110 4.65 11.33 -6.09
C SER A 110 3.72 10.15 -5.87
N ILE A 111 3.31 9.92 -4.62
CA ILE A 111 2.32 8.89 -4.27
C ILE A 111 1.16 9.58 -3.56
N ILE A 112 -0.07 9.23 -3.95
CA ILE A 112 -1.29 9.72 -3.31
C ILE A 112 -2.06 8.53 -2.76
N ILE A 113 -2.42 8.61 -1.48
CA ILE A 113 -3.24 7.61 -0.81
C ILE A 113 -4.42 8.32 -0.17
N ASN A 114 -5.63 7.78 -0.35
CA ASN A 114 -6.83 8.27 0.30
C ASN A 114 -7.28 7.25 1.34
N LEU A 115 -7.29 7.65 2.61
CA LEU A 115 -7.68 6.79 3.73
C LEU A 115 -8.56 7.56 4.70
N THR A 116 -9.41 6.85 5.44
CA THR A 116 -10.00 7.40 6.65
C THR A 116 -9.06 7.08 7.81
N ILE A 117 -8.52 8.09 8.48
CA ILE A 117 -7.58 7.97 9.59
C ILE A 117 -8.19 8.68 10.79
N HIS A 118 -8.30 7.99 11.93
CA HIS A 118 -8.95 8.51 13.15
C HIS A 118 -10.33 9.14 12.88
N ALA A 119 -11.13 8.45 12.05
CA ALA A 119 -12.47 8.83 11.58
C ALA A 119 -12.55 10.05 10.64
N GLU A 120 -11.41 10.55 10.16
CA GLU A 120 -11.34 11.65 9.18
C GLU A 120 -10.80 11.16 7.83
N SER A 121 -11.46 11.52 6.73
CA SER A 121 -10.90 11.27 5.40
C SER A 121 -9.69 12.17 5.14
N LYS A 122 -8.54 11.56 4.88
CA LYS A 122 -7.28 12.22 4.59
C LYS A 122 -6.77 11.82 3.20
N THR A 123 -6.21 12.79 2.49
CA THR A 123 -5.43 12.57 1.27
C THR A 123 -3.97 12.74 1.63
N LEU A 124 -3.27 11.62 1.80
CA LEU A 124 -1.84 11.58 2.08
C LEU A 124 -1.07 11.77 0.77
N ARG A 125 -0.11 12.68 0.78
CA ARG A 125 0.73 13.01 -0.39
C ARG A 125 2.19 12.77 -0.03
N PHE A 126 2.79 11.77 -0.64
CA PHE A 126 4.18 11.41 -0.41
C PHE A 126 5.04 11.90 -1.57
N THR A 127 6.25 12.34 -1.24
CA THR A 127 7.32 12.58 -2.20
C THR A 127 8.41 11.55 -1.94
N ALA A 128 8.61 10.64 -2.89
CA ALA A 128 9.57 9.55 -2.73
C ALA A 128 10.85 9.85 -3.52
N HIS A 129 11.95 10.06 -2.79
CA HIS A 129 13.27 10.05 -3.39
C HIS A 129 13.83 8.63 -3.44
N LYS A 130 14.85 8.45 -4.28
CA LYS A 130 15.56 7.19 -4.46
C LYS A 130 16.04 6.56 -3.13
N VAL A 131 16.50 7.38 -2.19
CA VAL A 131 16.99 6.90 -0.89
C VAL A 131 15.85 6.39 0.01
N ASP A 132 14.68 7.01 -0.07
CA ASP A 132 13.51 6.66 0.74
C ASP A 132 12.96 5.29 0.31
N ILE A 133 12.93 5.06 -1.01
CA ILE A 133 12.54 3.78 -1.61
C ILE A 133 13.50 2.67 -1.17
N TYR A 134 14.82 2.84 -1.29
CA TYR A 134 15.75 1.80 -0.84
C TYR A 134 15.74 1.53 0.66
N LYS A 135 15.28 2.51 1.46
CA LYS A 135 15.15 2.38 2.90
C LYS A 135 13.78 1.87 3.33
N ASN A 136 12.83 1.69 2.41
CA ASN A 136 11.46 1.31 2.74
C ASN A 136 10.84 2.27 3.77
N SER A 137 11.07 3.57 3.58
CA SER A 137 10.69 4.62 4.54
C SER A 137 10.35 5.91 3.80
N ILE A 138 9.21 5.91 3.11
CA ILE A 138 8.68 7.11 2.45
C ILE A 138 7.66 7.74 3.38
N THR A 139 7.93 8.95 3.88
CA THR A 139 7.11 9.56 4.92
C THR A 139 6.32 10.75 4.41
N THR A 140 5.19 11.03 5.06
CA THR A 140 4.45 12.28 4.91
C THR A 140 3.72 12.60 6.21
N ASN A 141 3.43 13.88 6.43
CA ASN A 141 2.67 14.34 7.59
C ASN A 141 1.17 14.40 7.27
N PHE A 142 0.31 14.35 8.31
CA PHE A 142 -1.14 14.51 8.16
C PHE A 142 -1.61 15.95 7.86
N ASN A 143 -0.69 16.92 7.91
CA ASN A 143 -0.96 18.37 7.84
C ASN A 143 -1.19 18.90 6.42
#